data_AF-A0A1G8J8L6-F1
#
_entry.id   AF-A0A1G8J8L6-F1
#
_cell.length_a   1.000
_cell.length_b   1.000
_cell.length_c   1.000
_cell.angle_alpha   90.00
_cell.angle_beta   90.00
_cell.angle_gamma   90.00
#
_symmetry.space_group_name_H-M   'P 1'
#
loop_
_entity.id
_entity.type
_entity.pdbx_description
1 polymer ?
#
loop_
_entity_poly.entity_id
_entity_poly.type
_entity_poly.pdbx_seq_one_letter_code
_entity_poly.pdbx_strand_id
1 'polypeptide(L)'
;MNWLQAIQWSNAHTIHQLTAERGARGVIPTEKGFYAFCKGAGLPSPDRCLYVGIAVGKRGLRGRLSSYLRAKVTESKAAVMKHRGKRLISFARIKGVTGTGSATANTIRNDRFIHVSWAPVPLDFSGGEAANAREYAFMLERALIDYYRPLYNTADWEADLELELDEDFLPED
;
A
#
# COMPACT_ATOMS: atom_id res chain seq x y z
N MET A 1 18.00 -0.58 20.62
CA MET A 1 16.80 0.15 20.17
C MET A 1 16.54 -0.21 18.71
N ASN A 2 15.36 -0.73 18.36
CA ASN A 2 15.07 -1.15 16.98
C ASN A 2 14.79 0.11 16.14
N TRP A 3 15.58 0.38 15.09
CA TRP A 3 15.43 1.58 14.25
C TRP A 3 14.04 1.67 13.60
N LEU A 4 13.37 0.53 13.39
CA LEU A 4 11.99 0.46 12.88
C LEU A 4 10.97 1.12 13.82
N GLN A 5 11.23 1.08 15.14
CA GLN A 5 10.41 1.75 16.15
C GLN A 5 10.70 3.25 16.25
N ALA A 6 11.84 3.70 15.73
CA ALA A 6 12.23 5.10 15.69
C ALA A 6 11.72 5.84 14.44
N ILE A 7 11.05 5.14 13.51
CA ILE A 7 10.48 5.76 12.31
C ILE A 7 9.40 6.76 12.72
N GLN A 8 9.59 8.02 12.33
CA GLN A 8 8.61 9.08 12.51
C GLN A 8 7.62 9.08 11.34
N TRP A 9 6.53 8.34 11.52
CA TRP A 9 5.42 8.31 10.56
C TRP A 9 4.60 9.60 10.59
N SER A 10 4.11 10.02 9.43
CA SER A 10 3.08 11.05 9.31
C SER A 10 1.79 10.61 10.01
N ASN A 11 0.93 11.60 10.30
CA ASN A 11 -0.47 11.33 10.58
C ASN A 11 -1.08 10.47 9.46
N ALA A 12 -2.06 9.64 9.84
CA ALA A 12 -2.76 8.78 8.90
C ALA A 12 -3.72 9.59 8.03
N HIS A 13 -3.66 9.39 6.72
CA HIS A 13 -4.56 10.00 5.74
C HIS A 13 -5.41 8.92 5.09
N THR A 14 -6.71 9.08 5.04
CA THR A 14 -7.56 8.18 4.25
C THR A 14 -7.25 8.34 2.76
N ILE A 15 -7.42 7.27 1.98
CA ILE A 15 -7.36 7.37 0.52
C ILE A 15 -8.40 8.38 0.04
N HIS A 16 -9.59 8.40 0.64
CA HIS A 16 -10.65 9.34 0.31
C HIS A 16 -10.20 10.80 0.44
N GLN A 17 -9.58 11.20 1.55
CA GLN A 17 -9.04 12.56 1.72
C GLN A 17 -8.09 12.94 0.59
N LEU A 18 -7.23 12.01 0.16
CA LEU A 18 -6.22 12.25 -0.87
C LEU A 18 -6.77 12.19 -2.32
N THR A 19 -8.03 11.80 -2.49
CA THR A 19 -8.70 11.70 -3.81
C THR A 19 -9.92 12.60 -3.97
N ALA A 20 -10.53 13.05 -2.87
CA ALA A 20 -11.77 13.82 -2.87
C ALA A 20 -11.58 15.27 -3.34
N GLU A 21 -10.44 15.90 -3.00
CA GLU A 21 -10.22 17.33 -3.26
C GLU A 21 -9.07 17.57 -4.25
N ARG A 22 -9.26 18.56 -5.14
CA ARG A 22 -8.21 18.99 -6.06
C ARG A 22 -7.06 19.59 -5.25
N GLY A 23 -5.91 18.93 -5.28
CA GLY A 23 -4.70 19.38 -4.57
C GLY A 23 -4.43 18.69 -3.24
N ALA A 24 -5.33 17.83 -2.74
CA ALA A 24 -5.13 17.10 -1.48
C ALA A 24 -3.84 16.26 -1.45
N ARG A 25 -3.37 15.79 -2.62
CA ARG A 25 -2.10 15.08 -2.76
C ARG A 25 -0.86 15.95 -2.53
N GLY A 26 -1.02 17.27 -2.45
CA GLY A 26 0.05 18.23 -2.17
C GLY A 26 0.69 18.02 -0.80
N VAL A 27 -0.08 17.47 0.17
CA VAL A 27 0.44 17.10 1.49
C VAL A 27 1.43 15.93 1.45
N ILE A 28 1.45 15.16 0.36
CA ILE A 28 2.39 14.06 0.19
C ILE A 28 3.76 14.64 -0.19
N PRO A 29 4.81 14.39 0.60
CA PRO A 29 6.16 14.88 0.36
C PRO A 29 6.74 14.34 -0.96
N THR A 30 7.62 15.12 -1.58
CA THR A 30 8.36 14.72 -2.80
C THR A 30 9.62 13.93 -2.50
N GLU A 31 10.03 13.93 -1.24
CA GLU A 31 11.17 13.25 -0.66
C GLU A 31 11.03 11.74 -0.82
N LYS A 32 12.17 11.04 -0.78
CA LYS A 32 12.19 9.59 -0.66
C LYS A 32 11.79 9.19 0.75
N GLY A 33 11.37 7.94 0.92
CA GLY A 33 11.06 7.45 2.26
C GLY A 33 10.25 6.16 2.26
N PHE A 34 9.67 5.87 3.41
CA PHE A 34 8.81 4.72 3.64
C PHE A 34 7.34 5.11 3.54
N TYR A 35 6.49 4.17 3.16
CA TYR A 35 5.05 4.33 3.17
C TYR A 35 4.37 3.05 3.62
N ALA A 36 3.23 3.19 4.29
CA ALA A 36 2.42 2.07 4.75
C ALA A 36 0.94 2.36 4.49
N PHE A 37 0.25 1.40 3.89
CA PHE A 37 -1.22 1.33 3.89
C PHE A 37 -1.67 0.51 5.08
N CYS A 38 -2.66 1.01 5.82
CA CYS A 38 -3.16 0.39 7.03
C CYS A 38 -4.68 0.33 7.05
N LYS A 39 -5.22 -0.64 7.79
CA LYS A 39 -6.64 -0.70 8.16
C LYS A 39 -6.89 0.30 9.30
N GLY A 40 -7.86 1.20 9.11
CA GLY A 40 -8.29 2.18 10.12
C GLY A 40 -7.28 3.31 10.39
N ALA A 41 -7.69 4.27 11.24
CA ALA A 41 -6.91 5.47 11.57
C ALA A 41 -5.84 5.20 12.65
N GLY A 42 -4.58 5.54 12.39
CA GLY A 42 -3.46 5.37 13.34
C GLY A 42 -2.17 4.94 12.67
N LEU A 43 -1.10 4.86 13.47
CA LEU A 43 0.24 4.59 12.97
C LEU A 43 0.40 3.14 12.50
N PRO A 44 1.33 2.88 11.56
CA PRO A 44 1.66 1.53 11.12
C PRO A 44 2.02 0.62 12.29
N SER A 45 1.44 -0.57 12.31
CA SER A 45 1.61 -1.59 13.35
C SER A 45 1.31 -2.97 12.74
N PRO A 46 1.89 -4.07 13.27
CA PRO A 46 1.79 -5.38 12.64
C PRO A 46 0.36 -5.89 12.42
N ASP A 47 -0.55 -5.58 13.34
CA ASP A 47 -1.97 -5.99 13.31
C ASP A 47 -2.82 -5.16 12.34
N ARG A 48 -2.26 -4.09 11.78
CA ARG A 48 -2.99 -3.12 10.95
C ARG A 48 -2.39 -2.91 9.58
N CYS A 49 -1.15 -3.32 9.37
CA CYS A 49 -0.43 -3.07 8.14
C CYS A 49 -1.01 -3.93 7.01
N LEU A 50 -1.51 -3.27 5.97
CA LEU A 50 -2.00 -3.92 4.77
C LEU A 50 -0.88 -4.06 3.75
N TYR A 51 -0.06 -3.02 3.60
CA TYR A 51 1.06 -3.01 2.68
C TYR A 51 2.10 -1.99 3.14
N VAL A 52 3.38 -2.32 3.07
CA VAL A 52 4.49 -1.38 3.34
C VAL A 52 5.45 -1.36 2.15
N GLY A 53 6.14 -0.25 1.95
CA GLY A 53 7.21 -0.22 0.96
C GLY A 53 8.07 1.02 1.03
N ILE A 54 9.02 1.07 0.10
CA ILE A 54 9.99 2.16 -0.01
C ILE A 54 9.83 2.94 -1.33
N ALA A 55 10.03 4.26 -1.26
CA ALA A 55 9.90 5.17 -2.38
C ALA A 55 11.26 5.81 -2.71
N VAL A 56 12.13 5.06 -3.39
CA VAL A 56 13.50 5.50 -3.76
C VAL A 56 13.61 6.20 -5.13
N GLY A 57 12.53 6.21 -5.92
CA GLY A 57 12.54 6.77 -7.28
C GLY A 57 12.61 8.30 -7.30
N LYS A 58 12.93 8.88 -8.46
CA LYS A 58 13.09 10.34 -8.67
C LYS A 58 11.92 11.21 -8.18
N ARG A 59 10.70 10.67 -8.17
CA ARG A 59 9.47 11.37 -7.71
C ARG A 59 9.10 11.09 -6.25
N GLY A 60 9.94 10.34 -5.53
CA GLY A 60 9.80 10.01 -4.12
C GLY A 60 8.42 9.45 -3.74
N LEU A 61 8.02 9.76 -2.51
CA LEU A 61 6.76 9.36 -1.90
C LEU A 61 5.57 9.82 -2.73
N ARG A 62 5.51 11.09 -3.14
CA ARG A 62 4.44 11.63 -3.98
C ARG A 62 4.23 10.82 -5.25
N GLY A 63 5.29 10.50 -5.99
CA GLY A 63 5.21 9.73 -7.22
C GLY A 63 4.73 8.30 -6.99
N ARG A 64 5.27 7.63 -5.97
CA ARG A 64 4.90 6.24 -5.64
C ARG A 64 3.46 6.16 -5.16
N LEU A 65 3.07 6.97 -4.18
CA LEU A 65 1.74 6.97 -3.58
C LEU A 65 0.66 7.43 -4.56
N SER A 66 0.92 8.45 -5.38
CA SER A 66 -0.03 8.88 -6.43
C SER A 66 -0.39 7.75 -7.40
N SER A 67 0.49 6.76 -7.56
CA SER A 67 0.20 5.61 -8.42
C SER A 67 -0.92 4.72 -7.87
N TYR A 68 -1.10 4.67 -6.54
CA TYR A 68 -2.15 3.93 -5.83
C TYR A 68 -3.45 4.73 -5.73
N LEU A 69 -3.37 6.06 -5.64
CA LEU A 69 -4.52 6.96 -5.38
C LEU A 69 -5.40 7.25 -6.61
N ARG A 70 -5.53 6.31 -7.55
CA ARG A 70 -6.42 6.47 -8.70
C ARG A 70 -7.88 6.46 -8.23
N ALA A 71 -8.68 7.41 -8.74
CA ALA A 71 -10.09 7.57 -8.37
C ALA A 71 -10.98 6.47 -8.98
N LYS A 72 -10.62 5.97 -10.17
CA LYS A 72 -11.29 4.83 -10.80
C LYS A 72 -10.30 3.67 -10.91
N VAL A 73 -10.58 2.58 -10.19
CA VAL A 73 -9.94 1.28 -10.36
C VAL A 73 -11.05 0.24 -10.28
N THR A 74 -11.23 -0.51 -11.37
CA THR A 74 -12.10 -1.69 -11.46
C THR A 74 -11.27 -2.95 -11.28
N GLU A 75 -11.91 -4.09 -11.07
CA GLU A 75 -11.20 -5.37 -10.93
C GLU A 75 -10.37 -5.69 -12.17
N SER A 76 -10.97 -5.50 -13.37
CA SER A 76 -10.25 -5.69 -14.64
C SER A 76 -9.02 -4.78 -14.73
N LYS A 77 -9.09 -3.57 -14.17
CA LYS A 77 -7.94 -2.65 -14.16
C LYS A 77 -6.89 -3.05 -13.12
N ALA A 78 -7.30 -3.58 -11.97
CA ALA A 78 -6.41 -4.11 -10.95
C ALA A 78 -5.68 -5.37 -11.46
N ALA A 79 -6.37 -6.28 -12.14
CA ALA A 79 -5.83 -7.51 -12.70
C ALA A 79 -4.65 -7.28 -13.66
N VAL A 80 -4.72 -6.24 -14.50
CA VAL A 80 -3.62 -5.90 -15.44
C VAL A 80 -2.48 -5.10 -14.80
N MET A 81 -2.52 -4.83 -13.49
CA MET A 81 -1.42 -4.14 -12.82
C MET A 81 -0.23 -5.10 -12.65
N LYS A 82 0.96 -4.65 -13.08
CA LYS A 82 2.21 -5.41 -13.00
C LYS A 82 2.73 -5.62 -11.57
N HIS A 83 2.32 -4.79 -10.62
CA HIS A 83 2.86 -4.81 -9.25
C HIS A 83 1.89 -5.49 -8.29
N ARG A 84 2.26 -6.67 -7.77
CA ARG A 84 1.42 -7.53 -6.92
C ARG A 84 0.78 -6.79 -5.75
N GLY A 85 1.57 -6.09 -4.92
CA GLY A 85 1.00 -5.33 -3.79
C GLY A 85 0.05 -4.19 -4.18
N LYS A 86 0.21 -3.63 -5.38
CA LYS A 86 -0.69 -2.59 -5.89
C LYS A 86 -2.01 -3.17 -6.38
N ARG A 87 -1.93 -4.36 -6.99
CA ARG A 87 -3.10 -5.16 -7.34
C ARG A 87 -3.90 -5.48 -6.07
N LEU A 88 -3.26 -6.08 -5.07
CA LEU A 88 -3.89 -6.45 -3.80
C LEU A 88 -4.49 -5.25 -3.05
N ILE A 89 -3.77 -4.12 -2.95
CA ILE A 89 -4.33 -2.89 -2.38
C ILE A 89 -5.52 -2.36 -3.19
N SER A 90 -5.50 -2.51 -4.51
CA SER A 90 -6.66 -2.12 -5.33
C SER A 90 -7.85 -3.04 -5.06
N PHE A 91 -7.66 -4.35 -4.90
CA PHE A 91 -8.73 -5.26 -4.52
C PHE A 91 -9.29 -4.97 -3.13
N ALA A 92 -8.42 -4.68 -2.15
CA ALA A 92 -8.86 -4.24 -0.83
C ALA A 92 -9.72 -2.96 -0.88
N ARG A 93 -9.54 -2.11 -1.90
CA ARG A 93 -10.39 -0.93 -2.15
C ARG A 93 -11.68 -1.28 -2.88
N ILE A 94 -11.67 -2.30 -3.75
CA ILE A 94 -12.83 -2.76 -4.49
C ILE A 94 -13.76 -3.58 -3.58
N LYS A 95 -13.26 -4.69 -3.03
CA LYS A 95 -14.01 -5.63 -2.20
C LYS A 95 -14.07 -5.25 -0.72
N GLY A 96 -13.21 -4.33 -0.29
CA GLY A 96 -13.03 -4.00 1.13
C GLY A 96 -11.89 -4.79 1.76
N VAL A 97 -11.53 -4.44 3.00
CA VAL A 97 -10.34 -5.00 3.67
C VAL A 97 -10.48 -6.50 4.00
N THR A 98 -11.71 -7.01 4.07
CA THR A 98 -11.98 -8.42 4.38
C THR A 98 -12.00 -9.32 3.15
N GLY A 99 -11.91 -8.80 1.92
CA GLY A 99 -12.02 -9.59 0.68
C GLY A 99 -13.45 -10.06 0.35
N THR A 100 -14.30 -10.25 1.35
CA THR A 100 -15.66 -10.80 1.28
C THR A 100 -16.74 -9.86 0.70
N GLY A 101 -16.43 -8.99 -0.27
CA GLY A 101 -17.35 -7.98 -0.79
C GLY A 101 -17.74 -8.17 -2.25
N SER A 102 -19.01 -7.89 -2.59
CA SER A 102 -19.55 -7.98 -3.96
C SER A 102 -19.33 -6.75 -4.85
N ALA A 103 -18.58 -5.75 -4.37
CA ALA A 103 -18.34 -4.53 -5.11
C ALA A 103 -17.29 -4.77 -6.21
N THR A 104 -17.52 -4.23 -7.43
CA THR A 104 -16.64 -4.41 -8.61
C THR A 104 -15.83 -3.15 -8.98
N ALA A 105 -15.99 -2.08 -8.20
CA ALA A 105 -15.29 -0.82 -8.33
C ALA A 105 -15.07 -0.15 -6.97
N ASN A 106 -14.00 0.64 -6.84
CA ASN A 106 -13.75 1.43 -5.65
C ASN A 106 -14.91 2.38 -5.35
N THR A 107 -15.31 2.43 -4.08
CA THR A 107 -16.31 3.36 -3.57
C THR A 107 -15.66 4.36 -2.61
N ILE A 108 -16.29 5.53 -2.44
CA ILE A 108 -15.91 6.49 -1.39
C ILE A 108 -15.92 5.83 -0.02
N ARG A 109 -16.87 4.92 0.23
CA ARG A 109 -16.98 4.15 1.45
C ARG A 109 -15.71 3.31 1.70
N ASN A 110 -15.23 2.58 0.70
CA ASN A 110 -14.04 1.73 0.86
C ASN A 110 -12.74 2.54 0.98
N ASP A 111 -12.63 3.63 0.23
CA ASP A 111 -11.48 4.56 0.32
C ASP A 111 -11.36 5.25 1.70
N ARG A 112 -12.42 5.25 2.52
CA ARG A 112 -12.39 5.74 3.90
C ARG A 112 -11.80 4.74 4.90
N PHE A 113 -11.76 3.45 4.58
CA PHE A 113 -11.25 2.41 5.49
C PHE A 113 -9.75 2.21 5.40
N ILE A 114 -9.17 2.47 4.23
CA ILE A 114 -7.73 2.35 4.01
C ILE A 114 -7.07 3.69 4.25
N HIS A 115 -6.10 3.67 5.15
CA HIS A 115 -5.30 4.82 5.51
C HIS A 115 -3.89 4.64 4.99
N VAL A 116 -3.22 5.75 4.73
CA VAL A 116 -1.82 5.78 4.35
C VAL A 116 -1.07 6.72 5.29
N SER A 117 0.09 6.23 5.74
CA SER A 117 1.10 7.01 6.44
C SER A 117 2.41 6.92 5.67
N TRP A 118 3.25 7.94 5.80
CA TRP A 118 4.57 7.98 5.18
C TRP A 118 5.60 8.55 6.14
N ALA A 119 6.86 8.20 5.93
CA ALA A 119 8.00 8.72 6.68
C ALA A 119 9.07 9.16 5.68
N PRO A 120 9.32 10.48 5.52
CA PRO A 120 10.44 10.97 4.74
C PRO A 120 11.75 10.50 5.37
N VAL A 121 12.65 9.95 4.57
CA VAL A 121 13.95 9.46 5.02
C VAL A 121 15.00 9.83 3.97
N PRO A 122 16.20 10.29 4.36
CA PRO A 122 17.28 10.63 3.44
C PRO A 122 17.87 9.36 2.80
N LEU A 123 17.14 8.80 1.83
CA LEU A 123 17.54 7.62 1.06
C LEU A 123 18.40 8.03 -0.15
N ASP A 124 19.46 8.78 0.12
CA ASP A 124 20.39 9.28 -0.89
C ASP A 124 21.61 8.36 -1.02
N PHE A 125 21.42 7.31 -1.80
CA PHE A 125 22.50 6.42 -2.22
C PHE A 125 23.33 7.12 -3.31
N SER A 126 24.31 7.93 -2.88
CA SER A 126 25.24 8.64 -3.77
C SER A 126 26.66 8.11 -3.61
N GLY A 127 27.54 8.39 -4.59
CA GLY A 127 28.92 7.91 -4.58
C GLY A 127 29.05 6.40 -4.79
N GLY A 128 30.04 5.76 -4.16
CA GLY A 128 30.33 4.33 -4.30
C GLY A 128 29.19 3.40 -3.84
N GLU A 129 28.23 3.92 -3.07
CA GLU A 129 27.05 3.18 -2.61
C GLU A 129 25.92 3.14 -3.65
N ALA A 130 25.99 3.95 -4.71
CA ALA A 130 24.98 4.00 -5.76
C ALA A 130 24.84 2.66 -6.51
N ALA A 131 25.95 1.91 -6.66
CA ALA A 131 25.95 0.59 -7.26
C ALA A 131 25.09 -0.41 -6.46
N ASN A 132 25.03 -0.24 -5.14
CA ASN A 132 24.30 -1.12 -4.21
C ASN A 132 22.98 -0.51 -3.72
N ALA A 133 22.59 0.66 -4.24
CA ALA A 133 21.38 1.39 -3.83
C ALA A 133 20.11 0.52 -3.89
N ARG A 134 20.03 -0.34 -4.92
CA ARG A 134 18.89 -1.25 -5.11
C ARG A 134 18.87 -2.36 -4.06
N GLU A 135 20.04 -2.87 -3.69
CA GLU A 135 20.20 -3.91 -2.68
C GLU A 135 19.86 -3.35 -1.29
N TYR A 136 20.38 -2.18 -0.93
CA TYR A 136 20.02 -1.50 0.32
C TYR A 136 18.53 -1.20 0.41
N ALA A 137 17.93 -0.67 -0.66
CA ALA A 137 16.49 -0.43 -0.71
C ALA A 137 15.69 -1.72 -0.52
N PHE A 138 16.14 -2.83 -1.11
CA PHE A 138 15.54 -4.15 -0.94
C PHE A 138 15.67 -4.66 0.51
N MET A 139 16.84 -4.53 1.14
CA MET A 139 17.06 -4.93 2.53
C MET A 139 16.18 -4.13 3.50
N LEU A 140 16.09 -2.81 3.31
CA LEU A 140 15.23 -1.94 4.12
C LEU A 140 13.75 -2.30 3.92
N GLU A 141 13.32 -2.52 2.68
CA GLU A 141 11.96 -2.97 2.39
C GLU A 141 11.67 -4.33 3.03
N ARG A 142 12.64 -5.26 3.04
CA ARG A 142 12.47 -6.54 3.73
C ARG A 142 12.37 -6.41 5.23
N ALA A 143 13.22 -5.61 5.87
CA ALA A 143 13.13 -5.36 7.30
C ALA A 143 11.77 -4.75 7.69
N LEU A 144 11.21 -3.85 6.87
CA LEU A 144 9.86 -3.32 7.06
C LEU A 144 8.80 -4.43 6.96
N ILE A 145 8.89 -5.29 5.95
CA ILE A 145 7.93 -6.38 5.75
C ILE A 145 7.99 -7.38 6.90
N ASP A 146 9.20 -7.76 7.35
CA ASP A 146 9.36 -8.76 8.42
C ASP A 146 8.85 -8.23 9.76
N TYR A 147 9.02 -6.93 10.01
CA TYR A 147 8.56 -6.27 11.24
C TYR A 147 7.06 -5.99 11.24
N TYR A 148 6.54 -5.33 10.19
CA TYR A 148 5.14 -4.93 10.11
C TYR A 148 4.22 -6.04 9.60
N ARG A 149 4.77 -7.19 9.16
CA ARG A 149 4.03 -8.35 8.67
C ARG A 149 2.78 -8.01 7.84
N PRO A 150 2.93 -7.12 6.83
CA PRO A 150 1.79 -6.61 6.09
C PRO A 150 1.10 -7.72 5.31
N LEU A 151 -0.24 -7.69 5.31
CA LEU A 151 -1.06 -8.70 4.65
C LEU A 151 -0.69 -8.88 3.16
N TYR A 152 -0.52 -7.78 2.41
CA TYR A 152 -0.45 -7.81 0.95
C TYR A 152 0.96 -7.73 0.34
N ASN A 153 2.04 -7.66 1.13
CA ASN A 153 3.39 -7.76 0.53
C ASN A 153 3.77 -9.20 0.20
N THR A 154 3.18 -10.18 0.88
CA THR A 154 3.52 -11.60 0.75
C THR A 154 2.33 -12.46 0.33
N ALA A 155 1.08 -12.00 0.49
CA ALA A 155 -0.12 -12.73 0.06
C ALA A 155 -0.09 -13.06 -1.43
N ASP A 156 -0.59 -14.25 -1.79
CA ASP A 156 -0.72 -14.69 -3.18
C ASP A 156 -2.08 -14.35 -3.75
N TRP A 157 -2.04 -13.52 -4.79
CA TRP A 157 -3.22 -13.08 -5.48
C TRP A 157 -3.98 -14.25 -6.12
N GLU A 158 -3.27 -15.20 -6.70
CA GLU A 158 -3.91 -16.32 -7.42
C GLU A 158 -4.58 -17.26 -6.42
N ALA A 159 -3.90 -17.55 -5.30
CA ALA A 159 -4.48 -18.35 -4.22
C ALA A 159 -5.65 -17.64 -3.51
N ASP A 160 -5.55 -16.33 -3.26
CA ASP A 160 -6.63 -15.56 -2.63
C ASP A 160 -7.88 -15.48 -3.53
N LEU A 161 -7.71 -15.47 -4.86
CA LEU A 161 -8.83 -15.48 -5.81
C LEU A 161 -9.47 -16.88 -5.95
N GLU A 162 -8.65 -17.94 -5.95
CA GLU A 162 -9.14 -19.32 -5.99
C GLU A 162 -10.02 -19.65 -4.78
N LEU A 163 -9.61 -19.21 -3.57
CA LEU A 163 -10.40 -19.38 -2.36
C LEU A 163 -11.78 -18.68 -2.42
N GLU A 164 -11.86 -17.54 -3.12
CA GLU A 164 -13.12 -16.79 -3.30
C GLU A 164 -14.04 -17.43 -4.36
N LEU A 165 -13.47 -18.05 -5.41
CA LEU A 165 -14.27 -18.76 -6.43
C LEU A 165 -14.86 -20.07 -5.90
N ASP A 166 -14.18 -20.73 -4.97
CA ASP A 166 -14.69 -21.94 -4.30
C ASP A 166 -15.83 -21.62 -3.31
N GLU A 167 -15.83 -20.45 -2.66
CA GLU A 167 -16.93 -20.01 -1.77
C GLU A 167 -18.21 -19.63 -2.54
N ASP A 168 -18.09 -19.14 -3.78
CA ASP A 168 -19.22 -18.86 -4.68
C ASP A 168 -19.78 -20.15 -5.35
N PHE A 169 -19.21 -21.33 -5.06
CA PHE A 169 -19.66 -22.64 -5.54
C PHE A 169 -20.33 -23.46 -4.43
N LEU A 170 -21.26 -22.85 -3.69
CA LEU A 170 -22.29 -23.63 -2.99
C LEU A 170 -23.49 -23.76 -3.95
N PRO A 171 -23.80 -24.96 -4.48
CA PRO A 171 -25.08 -25.16 -5.11
C PRO A 171 -26.15 -24.92 -4.05
N GLU A 172 -27.05 -23.96 -4.30
CA GLU A 172 -28.30 -23.88 -3.54
C GLU A 172 -29.08 -25.17 -3.80
N ASP A 173 -29.30 -25.96 -2.75
CA ASP A 173 -30.29 -27.05 -2.72
C ASP A 173 -31.72 -26.48 -2.71
#